data_AF-A0A4U6AT95-F1
#
_entry.id   AF-A0A4U6AT95-F1
#
_cell.length_a   1.000
_cell.length_b   1.000
_cell.length_c   1.000
_cell.angle_alpha   90.00
_cell.angle_beta   90.00
_cell.angle_gamma   90.00
#
_symmetry.space_group_name_H-M   'P 1'
#
loop_
_entity.id
_entity.type
_entity.pdbx_description
1 polymer ?
#
loop_
_entity_poly.entity_id
_entity_poly.type
_entity_poly.pdbx_seq_one_letter_code
_entity_poly.pdbx_strand_id
1 'polypeptide(L)'
;MHLISKIILRAAAAVLLSGSLAGQSVAQEGKPAKELFGGMKLPSRSDAQSFGFYSKGCMAGGVAIPTDGPTWQAMRLSRNRRWGNPQMIALIEQFSRDAVEKAGWPGLLLGDISQPRGGPMLTGHASHQIGLDADIWLTPMPQRKLSYREREDTSAISMLAKNKFLTVDPSIWTPQHARLIMLAASYPQVERVFVNPAIKKKLCDTWTGDRSALGKVRPIYGHDYHFHIRIKCPADAVGCKAQAPVPEGDGCDKSLAWWFTDEPWAKPKPDPNKKPVKPRPVVLSDLPKACAVVLAEPARPEEEATFGTDAVAFSSEQPPSAPVQSIEAIIGDEPAALANVPVPLPRPMR
;
A
#
# COMPACT_ATOMS: atom_id res chain seq x y z
N MET A 1 -21.45 87.88 -19.32
CA MET A 1 -20.50 87.99 -20.45
C MET A 1 -19.59 86.76 -20.44
N HIS A 2 -19.59 85.99 -21.54
CA HIS A 2 -18.70 84.85 -21.90
C HIS A 2 -18.75 83.62 -20.98
N LEU A 3 -19.43 82.50 -21.27
CA LEU A 3 -19.57 81.61 -22.44
C LEU A 3 -18.32 80.76 -22.78
N ILE A 4 -18.55 79.44 -22.85
CA ILE A 4 -17.87 78.36 -23.61
C ILE A 4 -16.87 77.43 -22.86
N SER A 5 -17.37 76.21 -22.59
CA SER A 5 -16.85 74.87 -22.92
C SER A 5 -15.38 74.49 -22.63
N LYS A 6 -15.20 73.38 -21.90
CA LYS A 6 -14.65 72.13 -22.47
C LYS A 6 -14.75 70.95 -21.49
N ILE A 7 -15.54 69.97 -21.90
CA ILE A 7 -15.57 68.60 -21.40
C ILE A 7 -14.22 67.96 -21.73
N ILE A 8 -13.52 67.43 -20.72
CA ILE A 8 -12.45 66.45 -20.93
C ILE A 8 -12.74 65.26 -20.03
N LEU A 9 -13.23 64.19 -20.67
CA LEU A 9 -13.23 62.82 -20.18
C LEU A 9 -11.83 62.49 -19.64
N ARG A 10 -11.75 62.04 -18.38
CA ARG A 10 -10.66 61.17 -17.94
C ARG A 10 -11.27 59.88 -17.41
N ALA A 11 -11.11 58.85 -18.23
CA ALA A 11 -11.57 57.50 -18.00
C ALA A 11 -11.03 56.95 -16.68
N ALA A 12 -11.93 56.39 -15.86
CA ALA A 12 -11.56 55.52 -14.76
C ALA A 12 -10.99 54.23 -15.34
N ALA A 13 -9.69 53.99 -15.16
CA ALA A 13 -9.08 52.72 -15.44
C ALA A 13 -9.47 51.73 -14.32
N ALA A 14 -10.60 51.04 -14.51
CA ALA A 14 -10.90 49.82 -13.78
C ALA A 14 -9.92 48.73 -14.27
N VAL A 15 -8.84 48.51 -13.52
CA VAL A 15 -7.97 47.35 -13.74
C VAL A 15 -8.71 46.12 -13.24
N LEU A 16 -9.40 45.44 -14.15
CA LEU A 16 -9.83 44.06 -13.97
C LEU A 16 -8.57 43.19 -13.86
N LEU A 17 -8.24 42.74 -12.65
CA LEU A 17 -7.32 41.63 -12.43
C LEU A 17 -8.00 40.34 -12.89
N SER A 18 -8.04 40.14 -14.21
CA SER A 18 -8.46 38.91 -14.86
C SER A 18 -7.25 38.30 -15.56
N GLY A 19 -6.59 37.34 -14.91
CA GLY A 19 -5.49 36.55 -15.45
C GLY A 19 -4.49 36.18 -14.36
N SER A 20 -4.04 34.94 -14.16
CA SER A 20 -4.20 33.70 -14.93
C SER A 20 -3.92 32.54 -13.97
N LEU A 21 -4.91 31.73 -13.62
CA LEU A 21 -4.71 30.51 -12.81
C LEU A 21 -4.17 29.32 -13.62
N ALA A 22 -3.84 29.49 -14.89
CA ALA A 22 -3.40 28.43 -15.79
C ALA A 22 -1.89 28.11 -15.73
N GLY A 23 -1.15 28.63 -14.74
CA GLY A 23 0.32 28.52 -14.67
C GLY A 23 0.87 27.33 -13.86
N GLN A 24 0.04 26.61 -13.09
CA GLN A 24 0.53 25.54 -12.20
C GLN A 24 0.44 24.13 -12.76
N SER A 25 -0.33 23.88 -13.83
CA SER A 25 -0.51 22.50 -14.34
C SER A 25 0.69 21.98 -15.14
N VAL A 26 1.45 22.86 -15.80
CA VAL A 26 2.54 22.45 -16.71
C VAL A 26 3.79 21.99 -15.95
N ALA A 27 3.99 22.42 -14.69
CA ALA A 27 5.17 22.06 -13.90
C ALA A 27 5.17 20.63 -13.32
N GLN A 28 4.08 19.87 -13.50
CA GLN A 28 3.96 18.47 -13.06
C GLN A 28 4.11 17.45 -14.19
N GLU A 29 4.07 17.85 -15.46
CA GLU A 29 4.29 16.94 -16.58
C GLU A 29 5.75 16.45 -16.59
N GLY A 30 5.95 15.18 -16.24
CA GLY A 30 7.25 14.50 -16.30
C GLY A 30 7.89 14.17 -14.96
N LYS A 31 7.38 14.66 -13.82
CA LYS A 31 7.87 14.21 -12.50
C LYS A 31 7.47 12.74 -12.26
N PRO A 32 8.39 11.88 -11.77
CA PRO A 32 8.04 10.53 -11.36
C PRO A 32 6.92 10.55 -10.33
N ALA A 33 5.91 9.68 -10.49
CA ALA A 33 4.77 9.60 -9.58
C ALA A 33 5.23 9.37 -8.13
N LYS A 34 6.30 8.58 -7.93
CA LYS A 34 6.87 8.34 -6.60
C LYS A 34 7.33 9.60 -5.86
N GLU A 35 7.77 10.63 -6.60
CA GLU A 35 8.19 11.91 -6.01
C GLU A 35 6.98 12.77 -5.67
N LEU A 36 5.92 12.71 -6.48
CA LEU A 36 4.66 13.39 -6.21
C LEU A 36 4.00 12.82 -4.94
N PHE A 37 3.79 11.50 -4.89
CA PHE A 37 3.16 10.84 -3.75
C PHE A 37 4.04 10.85 -2.50
N GLY A 38 5.34 10.63 -2.63
CA GLY A 38 6.28 10.71 -1.50
C GLY A 38 6.48 12.11 -0.93
N GLY A 39 6.08 13.15 -1.66
CA GLY A 39 6.06 14.54 -1.18
C GLY A 39 4.87 14.84 -0.26
N MET A 40 3.78 14.06 -0.33
CA MET A 40 2.56 14.34 0.43
C MET A 40 2.74 14.01 1.91
N LYS A 41 2.42 14.97 2.78
CA LYS A 41 2.55 14.82 4.24
C LYS A 41 1.27 14.36 4.91
N LEU A 42 0.13 14.73 4.34
CA LEU A 42 -1.19 14.50 4.90
C LEU A 42 -2.11 13.82 3.88
N PRO A 43 -3.11 13.05 4.35
CA PRO A 43 -4.07 12.39 3.47
C PRO A 43 -4.93 13.44 2.76
N SER A 44 -5.65 12.99 1.74
CA SER A 44 -6.62 13.84 1.07
C SER A 44 -7.89 13.99 1.93
N ARG A 45 -8.65 15.07 1.73
CA ARG A 45 -9.82 15.39 2.55
C ARG A 45 -11.01 14.46 2.32
N SER A 46 -11.14 13.91 1.12
CA SER A 46 -12.25 13.04 0.75
C SER A 46 -12.30 11.75 1.58
N ASP A 47 -13.42 11.04 1.46
CA ASP A 47 -13.61 9.77 2.13
C ASP A 47 -12.64 8.69 1.62
N ALA A 48 -12.43 7.68 2.45
CA ALA A 48 -11.46 6.64 2.18
C ALA A 48 -11.85 5.80 0.97
N GLN A 49 -11.05 5.89 -0.10
CA GLN A 49 -11.25 5.09 -1.31
C GLN A 49 -9.91 4.61 -1.88
N SER A 50 -9.88 3.36 -2.34
CA SER A 50 -8.71 2.71 -2.95
C SER A 50 -8.90 2.68 -4.47
N PHE A 51 -7.93 3.20 -5.22
CA PHE A 51 -8.00 3.30 -6.68
C PHE A 51 -6.89 2.53 -7.37
N GLY A 52 -7.24 1.72 -8.37
CA GLY A 52 -6.31 0.96 -9.19
C GLY A 52 -5.92 -0.38 -8.56
N PHE A 53 -4.70 -0.81 -8.86
CA PHE A 53 -4.15 -2.08 -8.37
C PHE A 53 -3.13 -1.83 -7.26
N TYR A 54 -2.87 -2.84 -6.42
CA TYR A 54 -1.97 -2.74 -5.25
C TYR A 54 -0.59 -2.11 -5.54
N SER A 55 -0.07 -2.29 -6.76
CA SER A 55 1.21 -1.73 -7.25
C SER A 55 1.06 -0.73 -8.40
N LYS A 56 -0.15 -0.23 -8.64
CA LYS A 56 -0.46 0.74 -9.70
C LYS A 56 -1.75 1.48 -9.35
N GLY A 57 -1.67 2.39 -8.38
CA GLY A 57 -2.84 3.01 -7.80
C GLY A 57 -2.53 4.17 -6.87
N CYS A 58 -3.55 4.61 -6.13
CA CYS A 58 -3.49 5.62 -5.07
C CYS A 58 -4.64 5.41 -4.07
N MET A 59 -4.68 6.23 -3.02
CA MET A 59 -5.71 6.18 -1.99
C MET A 59 -6.15 7.59 -1.60
N ALA A 60 -7.46 7.84 -1.59
CA ALA A 60 -8.07 9.02 -0.96
C ALA A 60 -8.36 8.74 0.53
N GLY A 61 -8.41 9.79 1.36
CA GLY A 61 -8.93 9.68 2.72
C GLY A 61 -8.18 8.69 3.62
N GLY A 62 -6.86 8.56 3.44
CA GLY A 62 -6.05 7.62 4.21
C GLY A 62 -6.17 7.84 5.72
N VAL A 63 -6.36 6.74 6.46
CA VAL A 63 -6.41 6.73 7.92
C VAL A 63 -5.09 6.25 8.48
N ALA A 64 -4.57 6.97 9.46
CA ALA A 64 -3.32 6.61 10.12
C ALA A 64 -3.58 5.70 11.33
N ILE A 65 -2.84 4.59 11.46
CA ILE A 65 -2.81 3.86 12.74
C ILE A 65 -1.94 4.63 13.75
N PRO A 66 -2.37 4.84 15.02
CA PRO A 66 -1.54 5.48 16.03
C PRO A 66 -0.12 4.91 16.08
N THR A 67 0.87 5.75 16.36
CA THR A 67 2.28 5.32 16.44
C THR A 67 2.50 4.23 17.48
N ASP A 68 1.63 4.21 18.50
CA ASP A 68 1.63 3.30 19.61
C ASP A 68 0.20 2.82 19.86
N GLY A 69 0.08 1.54 20.18
CA GLY A 69 -1.11 1.01 20.82
C GLY A 69 -0.73 0.00 21.90
N PRO A 70 -1.73 -0.57 22.59
CA PRO A 70 -1.48 -1.54 23.67
C PRO A 70 -0.65 -2.74 23.23
N THR A 71 -0.80 -3.12 21.95
CA THR A 71 -0.24 -4.35 21.37
C THR A 71 0.54 -4.10 20.09
N TRP A 72 0.91 -2.86 19.77
CA TRP A 72 1.74 -2.54 18.60
C TRP A 72 2.60 -1.29 18.76
N GLN A 73 3.65 -1.21 17.94
CA GLN A 73 4.48 -0.01 17.75
C GLN A 73 4.83 0.15 16.27
N ALA A 74 4.55 1.33 15.69
CA ALA A 74 4.93 1.64 14.30
C ALA A 74 6.42 1.97 14.18
N MET A 75 7.09 1.40 13.19
CA MET A 75 8.52 1.54 12.93
C MET A 75 8.78 2.53 11.79
N ARG A 76 10.01 3.06 11.70
CA ARG A 76 10.42 3.96 10.61
C ARG A 76 9.45 5.13 10.40
N LEU A 77 9.06 5.80 11.49
CA LEU A 77 8.10 6.91 11.50
C LEU A 77 8.48 8.02 10.52
N SER A 78 9.80 8.25 10.34
CA SER A 78 10.34 9.23 9.39
C SER A 78 9.86 9.02 7.94
N ARG A 79 9.48 7.80 7.57
CA ARG A 79 8.99 7.46 6.23
C ARG A 79 7.57 7.95 5.96
N ASN A 80 6.80 8.26 7.01
CA ASN A 80 5.39 8.64 6.93
C ASN A 80 4.50 7.60 6.22
N ARG A 81 4.59 6.33 6.64
CA ARG A 81 3.93 5.19 5.98
C ARG A 81 2.91 4.43 6.83
N ARG A 82 2.39 5.06 7.88
CA ARG A 82 1.41 4.47 8.80
C ARG A 82 -0.06 4.64 8.35
N TRP A 83 -0.28 4.95 7.07
CA TRP A 83 -1.60 5.29 6.52
C TRP A 83 -2.18 4.12 5.73
N GLY A 84 -3.48 3.92 5.80
CA GLY A 84 -4.15 2.86 5.06
C GLY A 84 -5.63 3.10 4.88
N ASN A 85 -6.27 2.20 4.14
CA ASN A 85 -7.72 2.15 4.10
C ASN A 85 -8.23 1.75 5.49
N PRO A 86 -9.36 2.30 5.96
CA PRO A 86 -9.90 1.97 7.27
C PRO A 86 -10.04 0.47 7.56
N GLN A 87 -10.42 -0.34 6.56
CA GLN A 87 -10.52 -1.79 6.72
C GLN A 87 -9.17 -2.45 7.02
N MET A 88 -8.07 -1.92 6.44
CA MET A 88 -6.72 -2.37 6.77
C MET A 88 -6.32 -1.94 8.18
N ILE A 89 -6.61 -0.70 8.57
CA ILE A 89 -6.28 -0.20 9.91
C ILE A 89 -7.02 -1.00 10.98
N ALA A 90 -8.32 -1.26 10.78
CA ALA A 90 -9.13 -2.11 11.66
C ALA A 90 -8.58 -3.54 11.73
N LEU A 91 -8.17 -4.14 10.60
CA LEU A 91 -7.54 -5.46 10.61
C LEU A 91 -6.25 -5.45 11.42
N ILE A 92 -5.36 -4.48 11.23
CA ILE A 92 -4.08 -4.43 11.96
C ILE A 92 -4.31 -4.29 13.46
N GLU A 93 -5.25 -3.44 13.84
CA GLU A 93 -5.63 -3.21 15.23
C GLU A 93 -6.14 -4.50 15.87
N GLN A 94 -7.12 -5.17 15.24
CA GLN A 94 -7.61 -6.49 15.68
C GLN A 94 -6.51 -7.53 15.71
N PHE A 95 -5.71 -7.62 14.64
CA PHE A 95 -4.63 -8.59 14.52
C PHE A 95 -3.57 -8.41 15.60
N SER A 96 -3.32 -7.17 16.04
CA SER A 96 -2.36 -6.90 17.10
C SER A 96 -2.77 -7.50 18.45
N ARG A 97 -4.07 -7.44 18.81
CA ARG A 97 -4.61 -8.09 20.01
C ARG A 97 -4.59 -9.60 19.86
N ASP A 98 -5.11 -10.09 18.73
CA ASP A 98 -5.21 -11.52 18.45
C ASP A 98 -3.80 -12.17 18.40
N ALA A 99 -2.77 -11.46 17.97
CA ALA A 99 -1.40 -11.94 18.01
C ALA A 99 -0.93 -12.24 19.44
N VAL A 100 -1.29 -11.38 20.41
CA VAL A 100 -1.01 -11.62 21.83
C VAL A 100 -1.85 -12.77 22.36
N GLU A 101 -3.16 -12.70 22.19
CA GLU A 101 -4.12 -13.61 22.83
C GLU A 101 -4.08 -15.02 22.24
N LYS A 102 -3.95 -15.14 20.91
CA LYS A 102 -4.12 -16.42 20.18
C LYS A 102 -2.81 -17.00 19.69
N ALA A 103 -1.81 -16.18 19.34
CA ALA A 103 -0.52 -16.67 18.87
C ALA A 103 0.56 -16.72 19.97
N GLY A 104 0.34 -16.03 21.11
CA GLY A 104 1.34 -15.83 22.15
C GLY A 104 2.52 -14.98 21.70
N TRP A 105 2.27 -14.04 20.78
CA TRP A 105 3.25 -13.09 20.26
C TRP A 105 3.19 -11.80 21.09
N PRO A 106 4.31 -11.18 21.50
CA PRO A 106 4.29 -10.11 22.51
C PRO A 106 3.71 -8.76 22.04
N GLY A 107 3.25 -8.68 20.79
CA GLY A 107 2.77 -7.47 20.12
C GLY A 107 3.47 -7.25 18.78
N LEU A 108 2.95 -6.34 17.97
CA LEU A 108 3.41 -6.13 16.60
C LEU A 108 4.38 -4.95 16.48
N LEU A 109 5.48 -5.15 15.76
CA LEU A 109 6.25 -4.05 15.17
C LEU A 109 5.75 -3.84 13.74
N LEU A 110 5.05 -2.72 13.50
CA LEU A 110 4.43 -2.41 12.21
C LEU A 110 5.46 -1.74 11.31
N GLY A 111 5.66 -2.29 10.11
CA GLY A 111 6.44 -1.69 9.05
C GLY A 111 5.61 -0.70 8.22
N ASP A 112 5.80 -0.72 6.90
CA ASP A 112 5.10 0.18 5.99
C ASP A 112 3.65 -0.32 5.76
N ILE A 113 2.68 0.59 5.78
CA ILE A 113 1.28 0.37 5.35
C ILE A 113 1.06 1.05 4.01
N SER A 114 1.03 2.38 3.96
CA SER A 114 0.98 3.20 2.75
C SER A 114 1.36 4.64 3.09
N GLN A 115 1.72 5.42 2.08
CA GLN A 115 1.85 6.89 2.20
C GLN A 115 0.46 7.52 2.42
N PRO A 116 0.35 8.79 2.88
CA PRO A 116 -0.95 9.40 3.22
C PRO A 116 -1.98 9.37 2.09
N ARG A 117 -1.51 9.44 0.84
CA ARG A 117 -2.35 9.38 -0.37
C ARG A 117 -2.08 8.13 -1.23
N GLY A 118 -1.46 7.12 -0.63
CA GLY A 118 -1.00 5.92 -1.34
C GLY A 118 0.07 6.21 -2.39
N GLY A 119 -0.08 5.63 -3.57
CA GLY A 119 0.80 5.86 -4.71
C GLY A 119 2.17 5.19 -4.63
N PRO A 120 2.94 5.22 -5.74
CA PRO A 120 4.29 4.67 -5.76
C PRO A 120 5.18 5.28 -4.66
N MET A 121 5.95 4.44 -3.98
CA MET A 121 6.84 4.88 -2.90
C MET A 121 8.22 5.27 -3.42
N LEU A 122 8.88 6.19 -2.71
CA LEU A 122 10.28 6.57 -3.00
C LEU A 122 11.25 5.38 -2.88
N THR A 123 10.96 4.47 -1.96
CA THR A 123 11.80 3.31 -1.58
C THR A 123 10.91 2.18 -1.07
N GLY A 124 11.43 0.96 -1.01
CA GLY A 124 10.71 -0.19 -0.46
C GLY A 124 9.92 -0.95 -1.52
N HIS A 125 8.75 -1.47 -1.13
CA HIS A 125 7.94 -2.34 -1.98
C HIS A 125 7.36 -1.62 -3.19
N ALA A 126 7.13 -2.38 -4.26
CA ALA A 126 6.42 -1.90 -5.44
C ALA A 126 4.89 -1.74 -5.20
N SER A 127 4.34 -2.42 -4.18
CA SER A 127 2.93 -2.32 -3.79
C SER A 127 2.68 -1.26 -2.70
N HIS A 128 1.71 -1.43 -1.79
CA HIS A 128 1.36 -0.43 -0.77
C HIS A 128 0.85 0.90 -1.34
N GLN A 129 0.29 0.87 -2.56
CA GLN A 129 -0.13 2.11 -3.22
C GLN A 129 -1.59 2.47 -2.93
N ILE A 130 -2.40 1.53 -2.41
CA ILE A 130 -3.86 1.73 -2.30
C ILE A 130 -4.40 1.53 -0.88
N GLY A 131 -3.53 1.47 0.14
CA GLY A 131 -3.96 1.35 1.53
C GLY A 131 -4.43 -0.03 1.98
N LEU A 132 -4.17 -1.08 1.19
CA LEU A 132 -4.65 -2.45 1.43
C LEU A 132 -3.50 -3.45 1.67
N ASP A 133 -2.30 -2.94 1.98
CA ASP A 133 -1.09 -3.70 2.24
C ASP A 133 -0.46 -3.26 3.57
N ALA A 134 0.13 -4.18 4.34
CA ALA A 134 0.84 -3.87 5.57
C ALA A 134 1.98 -4.85 5.85
N ASP A 135 3.16 -4.31 6.16
CA ASP A 135 4.31 -5.10 6.60
C ASP A 135 4.29 -5.28 8.12
N ILE A 136 4.50 -6.51 8.58
CA ILE A 136 4.65 -6.84 10.00
C ILE A 136 6.00 -7.50 10.21
N TRP A 137 6.82 -6.94 11.09
CA TRP A 137 8.14 -7.52 11.37
C TRP A 137 7.99 -8.87 12.08
N LEU A 138 8.89 -9.79 11.74
CA LEU A 138 9.04 -11.07 12.44
C LEU A 138 9.90 -10.93 13.70
N THR A 139 10.37 -9.72 14.01
CA THR A 139 11.03 -9.40 15.28
C THR A 139 9.98 -9.15 16.37
N PRO A 140 10.06 -9.85 17.52
CA PRO A 140 9.12 -9.64 18.62
C PRO A 140 9.16 -8.20 19.15
N MET A 141 7.99 -7.62 19.42
CA MET A 141 7.89 -6.31 20.06
C MET A 141 8.47 -6.36 21.50
N PRO A 142 9.32 -5.41 21.90
CA PRO A 142 9.86 -5.38 23.26
C PRO A 142 8.77 -4.97 24.28
N GLN A 143 8.95 -5.39 25.54
CA GLN A 143 8.07 -5.03 26.68
C GLN A 143 8.29 -3.60 27.19
N ARG A 144 8.54 -2.66 26.26
CA ARG A 144 8.67 -1.23 26.51
C ARG A 144 8.38 -0.45 25.24
N LYS A 145 8.03 0.82 25.40
CA LYS A 145 7.95 1.76 24.28
C LYS A 145 9.36 2.05 23.75
N LEU A 146 9.52 1.92 22.44
CA LEU A 146 10.68 2.38 21.69
C LEU A 146 10.56 3.89 21.46
N SER A 147 11.64 4.61 21.71
CA SER A 147 11.79 6.01 21.31
C SER A 147 11.74 6.16 19.79
N TYR A 148 11.52 7.39 19.32
CA TYR A 148 11.58 7.70 17.89
C TYR A 148 12.88 7.22 17.26
N ARG A 149 14.03 7.51 17.89
CA ARG A 149 15.35 7.15 17.34
C ARG A 149 15.55 5.63 17.28
N GLU A 150 15.12 4.89 18.29
CA GLU A 150 15.19 3.43 18.28
C GLU A 150 14.35 2.82 17.16
N ARG A 151 13.19 3.41 16.83
CA ARG A 151 12.34 2.98 15.71
C ARG A 151 12.98 3.20 14.35
N GLU A 152 13.90 4.16 14.23
CA GLU A 152 14.67 4.41 13.01
C GLU A 152 15.90 3.48 12.90
N ASP A 153 16.57 3.22 14.03
CA ASP A 153 17.87 2.54 14.02
C ASP A 153 17.78 1.01 14.20
N THR A 154 16.74 0.51 14.87
CA THR A 154 16.59 -0.93 15.10
C THR A 154 16.45 -1.65 13.77
N SER A 155 17.24 -2.69 13.52
CA SER A 155 17.07 -3.54 12.32
C SER A 155 16.14 -4.71 12.60
N ALA A 156 15.30 -5.05 11.64
CA ALA A 156 14.54 -6.29 11.68
C ALA A 156 15.47 -7.50 11.56
N ILE A 157 15.14 -8.59 12.24
CA ILE A 157 15.93 -9.82 12.29
C ILE A 157 15.47 -10.73 11.15
N SER A 158 16.39 -11.12 10.25
CA SER A 158 16.10 -12.13 9.22
C SER A 158 15.93 -13.51 9.84
N MET A 159 14.93 -14.25 9.36
CA MET A 159 14.67 -15.63 9.73
C MET A 159 15.60 -16.61 9.01
N LEU A 160 16.48 -16.16 8.10
CA LEU A 160 17.36 -17.04 7.34
C LEU A 160 18.70 -17.26 8.05
N ALA A 161 19.19 -18.49 7.96
CA ALA A 161 20.53 -18.84 8.41
C ALA A 161 21.57 -18.19 7.49
N LYS A 162 22.59 -17.57 8.08
CA LYS A 162 23.71 -17.00 7.33
C LYS A 162 24.40 -18.06 6.48
N ASN A 163 24.77 -17.71 5.25
CA ASN A 163 25.50 -18.56 4.30
C ASN A 163 24.79 -19.86 3.92
N LYS A 164 23.47 -19.97 4.11
CA LYS A 164 22.66 -21.10 3.66
C LYS A 164 21.56 -20.63 2.75
N PHE A 165 21.48 -21.21 1.56
CA PHE A 165 20.46 -20.86 0.58
C PHE A 165 19.06 -21.25 1.10
N LEU A 166 18.13 -20.27 1.11
CA LEU A 166 16.72 -20.43 1.48
C LEU A 166 16.47 -21.37 2.68
N THR A 167 17.25 -21.20 3.73
CA THR A 167 17.17 -22.03 4.93
C THR A 167 16.83 -21.16 6.13
N VAL A 168 15.75 -21.49 6.83
CA VAL A 168 15.38 -20.82 8.08
C VAL A 168 16.40 -21.15 9.19
N ASP A 169 16.79 -20.15 9.97
CA ASP A 169 17.66 -20.31 11.14
C ASP A 169 16.85 -20.90 12.32
N PRO A 170 17.16 -22.14 12.76
CA PRO A 170 16.43 -22.78 13.85
C PRO A 170 16.69 -22.14 15.21
N SER A 171 17.74 -21.32 15.36
CA SER A 171 18.02 -20.59 16.61
C SER A 171 17.15 -19.34 16.78
N ILE A 172 16.58 -18.84 15.69
CA ILE A 172 15.72 -17.64 15.67
C ILE A 172 14.25 -18.05 15.53
N TRP A 173 13.95 -19.00 14.64
CA TRP A 173 12.58 -19.40 14.35
C TRP A 173 11.94 -20.15 15.51
N THR A 174 10.73 -19.73 15.88
CA THR A 174 9.93 -20.37 16.93
C THR A 174 8.53 -20.74 16.42
N PRO A 175 7.81 -21.66 17.07
CA PRO A 175 6.42 -21.96 16.75
C PRO A 175 5.48 -20.75 16.77
N GLN A 176 5.80 -19.72 17.57
CA GLN A 176 5.04 -18.46 17.61
C GLN A 176 5.06 -17.73 16.27
N HIS A 177 6.20 -17.75 15.53
CA HIS A 177 6.28 -17.15 14.20
C HIS A 177 5.30 -17.83 13.23
N ALA A 178 5.22 -19.17 13.29
CA ALA A 178 4.27 -19.92 12.47
C ALA A 178 2.83 -19.56 12.81
N ARG A 179 2.48 -19.51 14.10
CA ARG A 179 1.15 -19.12 14.57
C ARG A 179 0.79 -17.70 14.14
N LEU A 180 1.72 -16.75 14.23
CA LEU A 180 1.50 -15.36 13.83
C LEU A 180 1.13 -15.24 12.35
N ILE A 181 1.91 -15.90 11.48
CA ILE A 181 1.68 -15.86 10.02
C ILE A 181 0.36 -16.57 9.67
N MET A 182 0.10 -17.74 10.27
CA MET A 182 -1.13 -18.49 10.00
C MET A 182 -2.38 -17.78 10.54
N LEU A 183 -2.27 -17.10 11.68
CA LEU A 183 -3.32 -16.24 12.21
C LEU A 183 -3.62 -15.08 11.24
N ALA A 184 -2.59 -14.41 10.73
CA ALA A 184 -2.78 -13.37 9.71
C ALA A 184 -3.48 -13.91 8.45
N ALA A 185 -3.16 -15.11 7.99
CA ALA A 185 -3.80 -15.73 6.83
C ALA A 185 -5.27 -16.15 7.10
N SER A 186 -5.61 -16.43 8.35
CA SER A 186 -6.94 -16.97 8.73
C SER A 186 -8.09 -15.97 8.53
N TYR A 187 -7.80 -14.67 8.55
CA TYR A 187 -8.82 -13.63 8.39
C TYR A 187 -9.51 -13.70 7.01
N PRO A 188 -10.85 -13.61 6.93
CA PRO A 188 -11.60 -13.69 5.68
C PRO A 188 -11.32 -12.52 4.72
N GLN A 189 -11.01 -11.34 5.26
CA GLN A 189 -10.61 -10.16 4.49
C GLN A 189 -9.19 -10.27 3.92
N VAL A 190 -8.32 -11.08 4.52
CA VAL A 190 -6.95 -11.28 4.02
C VAL A 190 -6.98 -12.17 2.79
N GLU A 191 -6.41 -11.65 1.71
CA GLU A 191 -6.32 -12.32 0.43
C GLU A 191 -4.98 -13.06 0.28
N ARG A 192 -3.88 -12.43 0.69
CA ARG A 192 -2.53 -13.02 0.64
C ARG A 192 -1.68 -12.57 1.82
N VAL A 193 -0.79 -13.47 2.25
CA VAL A 193 0.31 -13.17 3.15
C VAL A 193 1.61 -13.51 2.44
N PHE A 194 2.45 -12.53 2.11
CA PHE A 194 3.70 -12.80 1.41
C PHE A 194 4.86 -12.99 2.40
N VAL A 195 5.66 -14.03 2.15
CA VAL A 195 6.81 -14.42 2.97
C VAL A 195 7.95 -14.91 2.07
N ASN A 196 9.16 -14.99 2.63
CA ASN A 196 10.26 -15.67 1.96
C ASN A 196 9.92 -17.15 1.63
N PRO A 197 10.43 -17.74 0.52
CA PRO A 197 10.21 -19.14 0.20
C PRO A 197 10.64 -20.12 1.31
N ALA A 198 11.73 -19.82 2.04
CA ALA A 198 12.18 -20.64 3.15
C ALA A 198 11.18 -20.68 4.31
N ILE A 199 10.53 -19.54 4.60
CA ILE A 199 9.48 -19.43 5.62
C ILE A 199 8.25 -20.24 5.19
N LYS A 200 7.83 -20.09 3.92
CA LYS A 200 6.74 -20.89 3.37
C LYS A 200 7.03 -22.38 3.46
N LYS A 201 8.25 -22.81 3.09
CA LYS A 201 8.68 -24.21 3.24
C LYS A 201 8.66 -24.66 4.70
N LYS A 202 9.17 -23.86 5.64
CA LYS A 202 9.13 -24.18 7.07
C LYS A 202 7.71 -24.38 7.58
N LEU A 203 6.76 -23.55 7.15
CA LEU A 203 5.33 -23.74 7.43
C LEU A 203 4.81 -25.04 6.83
N CYS A 204 5.09 -25.31 5.56
CA CYS A 204 4.67 -26.56 4.91
C CYS A 204 5.17 -27.80 5.66
N ASP A 205 6.43 -27.79 6.09
CA ASP A 205 7.10 -28.91 6.75
C ASP A 205 6.63 -29.13 8.20
N THR A 206 6.27 -28.06 8.93
CA THR A 206 6.10 -28.12 10.40
C THR A 206 4.75 -27.67 10.93
N TRP A 207 3.90 -27.04 10.12
CA TRP A 207 2.58 -26.60 10.57
C TRP A 207 1.59 -27.77 10.64
N THR A 208 1.12 -28.06 11.86
CA THR A 208 0.19 -29.14 12.17
C THR A 208 -1.24 -28.66 12.46
N GLY A 209 -1.49 -27.34 12.46
CA GLY A 209 -2.83 -26.77 12.62
C GLY A 209 -3.64 -26.79 11.32
N ASP A 210 -4.75 -26.03 11.29
CA ASP A 210 -5.57 -25.89 10.08
C ASP A 210 -4.75 -25.32 8.91
N ARG A 211 -4.81 -26.00 7.77
CA ARG A 211 -4.10 -25.66 6.53
C ARG A 211 -4.99 -24.98 5.49
N SER A 212 -6.29 -24.79 5.78
CA SER A 212 -7.25 -24.15 4.86
C SER A 212 -6.77 -22.77 4.37
N ALA A 213 -6.11 -22.01 5.25
CA ALA A 213 -5.55 -20.70 4.93
C ALA A 213 -4.09 -20.73 4.43
N LEU A 214 -3.41 -21.89 4.48
CA LEU A 214 -1.99 -21.98 4.14
C LEU A 214 -1.75 -21.60 2.67
N GLY A 215 -2.69 -21.89 1.77
CA GLY A 215 -2.63 -21.46 0.36
C GLY A 215 -2.45 -19.96 0.19
N LYS A 216 -3.02 -19.13 1.08
CA LYS A 216 -2.88 -17.66 1.07
C LYS A 216 -1.47 -17.19 1.42
N VAL A 217 -0.67 -18.02 2.10
CA VAL A 217 0.73 -17.71 2.38
C VAL A 217 1.55 -17.96 1.11
N ARG A 218 2.01 -16.89 0.47
CA ARG A 218 2.65 -16.90 -0.86
C ARG A 218 4.15 -16.60 -0.77
N PRO A 219 5.01 -17.43 -1.36
CA PRO A 219 6.44 -17.13 -1.44
C PRO A 219 6.71 -15.94 -2.37
N ILE A 220 7.63 -15.06 -1.97
CA ILE A 220 8.15 -13.95 -2.77
C ILE A 220 9.60 -13.63 -2.37
N TYR A 221 10.37 -12.99 -3.26
CA TYR A 221 11.73 -12.50 -2.98
C TYR A 221 11.78 -11.61 -1.72
N GLY A 222 12.86 -11.68 -0.96
CA GLY A 222 13.00 -10.95 0.31
C GLY A 222 12.08 -11.53 1.39
N HIS A 223 11.37 -10.66 2.13
CA HIS A 223 10.34 -11.03 3.12
C HIS A 223 10.80 -12.09 4.12
N ASP A 224 12.07 -11.99 4.51
CA ASP A 224 12.72 -12.89 5.45
C ASP A 224 12.77 -12.32 6.87
N TYR A 225 12.64 -11.01 7.05
CA TYR A 225 12.57 -10.34 8.35
C TYR A 225 11.18 -9.75 8.67
N HIS A 226 10.27 -9.77 7.70
CA HIS A 226 8.88 -9.32 7.82
C HIS A 226 8.00 -10.17 6.92
N PHE A 227 6.70 -10.19 7.21
CA PHE A 227 5.69 -10.69 6.28
C PHE A 227 4.75 -9.56 5.86
N HIS A 228 4.20 -9.69 4.67
CA HIS A 228 3.35 -8.68 4.05
C HIS A 228 1.91 -9.20 4.03
N ILE A 229 0.99 -8.49 4.68
CA ILE A 229 -0.44 -8.77 4.63
C ILE A 229 -1.08 -7.96 3.49
N ARG A 230 -1.91 -8.60 2.68
CA ARG A 230 -2.77 -7.94 1.70
C ARG A 230 -4.23 -8.31 1.94
N ILE A 231 -5.10 -7.31 2.04
CA ILE A 231 -6.56 -7.52 2.08
C ILE A 231 -7.19 -7.33 0.70
N LYS A 232 -8.39 -7.89 0.54
CA LYS A 232 -9.21 -7.72 -0.67
C LYS A 232 -9.60 -6.26 -0.87
N CYS A 233 -9.95 -5.90 -2.11
CA CYS A 233 -10.69 -4.66 -2.37
C CYS A 233 -11.99 -4.64 -1.53
N PRO A 234 -12.33 -3.50 -0.89
CA PRO A 234 -13.64 -3.31 -0.30
C PRO A 234 -14.75 -3.56 -1.34
N ALA A 235 -15.87 -4.17 -0.92
CA ALA A 235 -16.92 -4.61 -1.83
C ALA A 235 -17.58 -3.46 -2.63
N ASP A 236 -17.57 -2.26 -2.06
CA ASP A 236 -18.10 -1.01 -2.60
C ASP A 236 -17.06 -0.18 -3.37
N ALA A 237 -15.79 -0.60 -3.39
CA ALA A 237 -14.72 0.15 -4.04
C ALA A 237 -14.69 -0.10 -5.56
N VAL A 238 -15.54 0.60 -6.31
CA VAL A 238 -15.63 0.54 -7.79
C VAL A 238 -14.27 0.84 -8.45
N GLY A 239 -13.47 1.73 -7.86
CA GLY A 239 -12.14 2.09 -8.36
C GLY A 239 -11.05 1.07 -8.06
N CYS A 240 -11.30 0.04 -7.24
CA CYS A 240 -10.29 -0.91 -6.78
C CYS A 240 -10.26 -2.17 -7.65
N LYS A 241 -9.09 -2.51 -8.17
CA LYS A 241 -8.89 -3.68 -9.02
C LYS A 241 -8.40 -4.87 -8.20
N ALA A 242 -9.24 -5.90 -8.11
CA ALA A 242 -8.87 -7.17 -7.50
C ALA A 242 -7.71 -7.88 -8.23
N GLN A 243 -7.00 -8.74 -7.51
CA GLN A 243 -6.01 -9.65 -8.07
C GLN A 243 -6.65 -11.02 -8.36
N ALA A 244 -5.95 -11.88 -9.10
CA ALA A 244 -6.42 -13.24 -9.35
C ALA A 244 -6.59 -14.01 -8.03
N PRO A 245 -7.55 -14.95 -7.94
CA PRO A 245 -7.71 -15.78 -6.76
C PRO A 245 -6.44 -16.59 -6.45
N VAL A 246 -6.28 -16.97 -5.19
CA VAL A 246 -5.24 -17.90 -4.79
C VAL A 246 -5.60 -19.29 -5.36
N PRO A 247 -4.65 -20.01 -6.01
CA PRO A 247 -4.91 -21.36 -6.47
C PRO A 247 -5.36 -22.28 -5.33
N GLU A 248 -6.17 -23.28 -5.65
CA GLU A 248 -6.61 -24.27 -4.66
C GLU A 248 -5.43 -25.03 -4.04
N GLY A 249 -5.63 -25.50 -2.82
CA GLY A 249 -4.63 -26.22 -2.04
C GLY A 249 -3.78 -25.32 -1.14
N ASP A 250 -2.81 -25.94 -0.46
CA ASP A 250 -1.97 -25.25 0.53
C ASP A 250 -0.72 -24.60 -0.08
N GLY A 251 -0.47 -24.83 -1.38
CA GLY A 251 0.68 -24.31 -2.10
C GLY A 251 2.03 -24.88 -1.61
N CYS A 252 2.03 -26.09 -1.06
CA CYS A 252 3.23 -26.85 -0.65
C CYS A 252 3.65 -27.89 -1.70
N ASP A 253 3.41 -27.58 -2.98
CA ASP A 253 3.59 -28.46 -4.14
C ASP A 253 4.75 -27.99 -5.05
N LYS A 254 4.71 -28.39 -6.32
CA LYS A 254 5.70 -27.98 -7.34
C LYS A 254 5.84 -26.46 -7.48
N SER A 255 4.77 -25.69 -7.19
CA SER A 255 4.82 -24.22 -7.21
C SER A 255 5.75 -23.65 -6.13
N LEU A 256 5.88 -24.32 -4.98
CA LEU A 256 6.87 -23.97 -3.96
C LEU A 256 8.25 -24.53 -4.32
N ALA A 257 8.33 -25.77 -4.81
CA ALA A 257 9.59 -26.40 -5.19
C ALA A 257 10.37 -25.60 -6.24
N TRP A 258 9.68 -24.93 -7.17
CA TRP A 258 10.28 -24.04 -8.17
C TRP A 258 11.18 -22.96 -7.56
N TRP A 259 10.84 -22.41 -6.38
CA TRP A 259 11.67 -21.40 -5.69
C TRP A 259 13.03 -21.92 -5.23
N PHE A 260 13.18 -23.24 -5.11
CA PHE A 260 14.41 -23.93 -4.71
C PHE A 260 15.22 -24.43 -5.91
N THR A 261 14.88 -23.99 -7.13
CA THR A 261 15.68 -24.17 -8.35
C THR A 261 16.48 -22.91 -8.67
N ASP A 262 17.41 -22.97 -9.62
CA ASP A 262 18.19 -21.80 -10.05
C ASP A 262 17.38 -20.80 -10.89
N GLU A 263 16.30 -21.24 -11.53
CA GLU A 263 15.51 -20.43 -12.48
C GLU A 263 15.00 -19.09 -11.91
N PRO A 264 14.35 -19.03 -10.73
CA PRO A 264 13.92 -17.76 -10.13
C PRO A 264 15.06 -16.79 -9.79
N TRP A 265 16.28 -17.29 -9.66
CA TRP A 265 17.45 -16.51 -9.24
C TRP A 265 18.39 -16.18 -10.40
N ALA A 266 18.10 -16.72 -11.59
CA ALA A 266 18.87 -16.48 -12.79
C ALA A 266 18.76 -15.01 -13.22
N LYS A 267 19.90 -14.34 -13.42
CA LYS A 267 19.92 -13.01 -14.03
C LYS A 267 19.42 -13.12 -15.47
N PRO A 268 18.60 -12.15 -15.95
CA PRO A 268 18.22 -12.11 -17.36
C PRO A 268 19.47 -12.13 -18.24
N LYS A 269 19.53 -13.04 -19.20
CA LYS A 269 20.62 -13.04 -20.20
C LYS A 269 20.41 -11.82 -21.11
N PRO A 270 21.37 -10.89 -21.19
CA PRO A 270 21.25 -9.76 -22.10
C PRO A 270 21.19 -10.29 -23.54
N ASP A 271 20.13 -9.94 -24.26
CA ASP A 271 20.05 -10.21 -25.69
C ASP A 271 21.06 -9.30 -26.40
N PRO A 272 22.11 -9.84 -27.04
CA PRO A 272 23.16 -9.03 -27.67
C PRO A 272 22.63 -8.14 -28.80
N ASN A 273 21.45 -8.46 -29.35
CA ASN A 273 20.81 -7.69 -30.43
C ASN A 273 19.77 -6.69 -29.94
N LYS A 274 19.39 -6.73 -28.65
CA LYS A 274 18.40 -5.82 -28.07
C LYS A 274 19.08 -4.58 -27.51
N LYS A 275 18.78 -3.42 -28.12
CA LYS A 275 19.22 -2.12 -27.57
C LYS A 275 18.75 -1.99 -26.11
N PRO A 276 19.65 -1.63 -25.16
CA PRO A 276 19.26 -1.38 -23.78
C PRO A 276 18.19 -0.28 -23.73
N VAL A 277 16.96 -0.64 -23.37
CA VAL A 277 15.89 0.33 -23.10
C VAL A 277 16.08 0.80 -21.67
N LYS A 278 16.34 2.10 -21.47
CA LYS A 278 16.38 2.67 -20.12
C LYS A 278 14.99 2.53 -19.48
N PRO A 279 14.88 1.99 -18.26
CA PRO A 279 13.61 1.94 -17.56
C PRO A 279 13.05 3.35 -17.42
N ARG A 280 11.85 3.58 -17.96
CA ARG A 280 11.16 4.86 -17.80
C ARG A 280 10.46 4.88 -16.43
N PRO A 281 10.53 5.97 -15.67
CA PRO A 281 9.81 6.08 -14.41
C PRO A 281 8.29 6.08 -14.66
N VAL A 282 7.55 5.49 -13.73
CA VAL A 282 6.09 5.63 -13.68
C VAL A 282 5.77 7.09 -13.42
N VAL A 283 4.96 7.70 -14.27
CA VAL A 283 4.47 9.08 -14.12
C VAL A 283 2.97 9.07 -13.78
N LEU A 284 2.42 10.22 -13.42
CA LEU A 284 1.03 10.32 -12.97
C LEU A 284 0.02 9.81 -14.02
N SER A 285 0.26 10.06 -15.31
CA SER A 285 -0.62 9.59 -16.40
C SER A 285 -0.60 8.06 -16.60
N ASP A 286 0.33 7.34 -15.96
CA ASP A 286 0.31 5.88 -15.93
C ASP A 286 -0.64 5.31 -14.88
N LEU A 287 -1.08 6.12 -13.92
CA LEU A 287 -1.95 5.72 -12.82
C LEU A 287 -3.43 5.96 -13.16
N PRO A 288 -4.38 5.40 -12.39
CA PRO A 288 -5.80 5.74 -12.54
C PRO A 288 -6.03 7.26 -12.53
N LYS A 289 -6.95 7.76 -13.36
CA LYS A 289 -7.25 9.21 -13.46
C LYS A 289 -7.57 9.86 -12.11
N ALA A 290 -8.26 9.12 -11.22
CA ALA A 290 -8.56 9.54 -9.86
C ALA A 290 -7.30 9.95 -9.06
N CYS A 291 -6.13 9.39 -9.37
CA CYS A 291 -4.89 9.69 -8.65
C CYS A 291 -4.39 11.12 -8.85
N ALA A 292 -4.70 11.75 -9.98
CA ALA A 292 -4.43 13.17 -10.16
C ALA A 292 -5.32 14.03 -9.25
N VAL A 293 -6.59 13.65 -9.11
CA VAL A 293 -7.55 14.33 -8.21
C VAL A 293 -7.11 14.17 -6.76
N VAL A 294 -6.79 12.95 -6.34
CA VAL A 294 -6.29 12.64 -4.99
C VAL A 294 -5.07 13.48 -4.63
N LEU A 295 -4.12 13.69 -5.56
CA LEU A 295 -2.95 14.54 -5.30
C LEU A 295 -3.31 16.02 -5.16
N ALA A 296 -4.30 16.51 -5.90
CA ALA A 296 -4.72 17.91 -5.91
C ALA A 296 -5.64 18.28 -4.73
N GLU A 297 -6.27 17.29 -4.08
CA GLU A 297 -7.22 17.54 -3.01
C GLU A 297 -6.60 18.26 -1.80
N PRO A 298 -7.38 19.09 -1.07
CA PRO A 298 -6.98 19.63 0.21
C PRO A 298 -6.58 18.53 1.20
N ALA A 299 -5.67 18.86 2.11
CA ALA A 299 -5.26 17.95 3.17
C ALA A 299 -6.31 17.84 4.28
N ARG A 300 -6.49 16.63 4.83
CA ARG A 300 -7.13 16.44 6.14
C ARG A 300 -6.04 16.50 7.24
N PRO A 301 -6.25 17.20 8.35
CA PRO A 301 -5.32 17.18 9.49
C PRO A 301 -5.11 15.77 10.04
N GLU A 302 -3.93 15.51 10.61
CA GLU A 302 -3.55 14.17 11.09
C GLU A 302 -4.38 13.74 12.31
N GLU A 303 -4.74 14.69 13.17
CA GLU A 303 -5.60 14.50 14.33
C GLU A 303 -7.01 14.03 13.95
N GLU A 304 -7.54 14.49 12.82
CA GLU A 304 -8.84 14.09 12.27
C GLU A 304 -8.76 12.81 11.42
N ALA A 305 -7.55 12.35 11.10
CA ALA A 305 -7.31 11.21 10.22
C ALA A 305 -6.61 10.04 10.93
N THR A 306 -6.38 10.12 12.24
CA THR A 306 -5.77 9.05 13.03
C THR A 306 -6.86 8.19 13.68
N PHE A 307 -6.75 6.88 13.52
CA PHE A 307 -7.69 5.91 14.09
C PHE A 307 -7.79 6.05 15.62
N GLY A 308 -9.01 6.00 16.15
CA GLY A 308 -9.28 6.07 17.59
C GLY A 308 -9.39 7.48 18.17
N THR A 309 -9.33 8.53 17.35
CA THR A 309 -9.81 9.88 17.75
C THR A 309 -11.32 9.99 17.55
N ASP A 310 -11.99 10.91 18.25
CA ASP A 310 -13.45 11.11 18.15
C ASP A 310 -13.94 11.37 16.70
N ALA A 311 -13.03 11.77 15.80
CA ALA A 311 -13.28 12.00 14.37
C ALA A 311 -13.23 10.73 13.49
N VAL A 312 -12.61 9.64 13.97
CA VAL A 312 -12.43 8.37 13.23
C VAL A 312 -12.93 7.18 14.06
N ALA A 313 -13.93 7.39 14.90
CA ALA A 313 -14.62 6.33 15.61
C ALA A 313 -15.41 5.47 14.60
N PHE A 314 -14.96 4.23 14.35
CA PHE A 314 -15.73 3.30 13.53
C PHE A 314 -16.89 2.73 14.36
N SER A 315 -18.10 3.19 14.04
CA SER A 315 -19.28 2.36 14.23
C SER A 315 -19.23 1.21 13.22
N SER A 316 -19.71 0.03 13.62
CA SER A 316 -19.95 -1.09 12.69
C SER A 316 -21.12 -0.81 11.72
N GLU A 317 -21.80 0.32 11.87
CA GLU A 317 -22.84 0.77 10.94
C GLU A 317 -22.28 1.62 9.81
N GLN A 318 -22.73 1.27 8.60
CA GLN A 318 -22.45 1.97 7.36
C GLN A 318 -23.00 3.40 7.46
N PRO A 319 -22.18 4.45 7.21
CA PRO A 319 -22.67 5.82 7.27
C PRO A 319 -23.75 6.05 6.20
N PRO A 320 -24.79 6.85 6.49
CA PRO A 320 -25.79 7.21 5.49
C PRO A 320 -25.10 7.93 4.33
N SER A 321 -25.53 7.63 3.09
CA SER A 321 -24.99 8.23 1.87
C SER A 321 -25.21 9.74 1.88
N ALA A 322 -24.19 10.50 2.27
CA ALA A 322 -24.15 11.93 2.01
C ALA A 322 -23.97 12.14 0.50
N PRO A 323 -24.58 13.17 -0.10
CA PRO A 323 -24.37 13.50 -1.50
C PRO A 323 -22.98 14.13 -1.64
N VAL A 324 -21.97 13.29 -1.90
CA VAL A 324 -20.65 13.75 -2.31
C VAL A 324 -20.77 14.27 -3.74
N GLN A 325 -20.26 15.47 -4.02
CA GLN A 325 -19.90 15.86 -5.39
C GLN A 325 -18.75 14.95 -5.83
N SER A 326 -19.10 13.76 -6.30
CA SER A 326 -18.20 12.63 -6.23
C SER A 326 -17.24 12.55 -7.41
N ILE A 327 -16.02 12.13 -7.09
CA ILE A 327 -15.03 11.58 -8.04
C ILE A 327 -15.67 10.50 -8.93
N GLU A 328 -16.76 9.86 -8.49
CA GLU A 328 -17.58 8.95 -9.29
C GLU A 328 -18.11 9.59 -10.58
N ALA A 329 -18.44 10.89 -10.59
CA ALA A 329 -18.84 11.61 -11.80
C ALA A 329 -17.71 11.73 -12.84
N ILE A 330 -16.44 11.66 -12.40
CA ILE A 330 -15.26 11.66 -13.28
C ILE A 330 -14.99 10.23 -13.82
N ILE A 331 -15.48 9.19 -13.12
CA ILE A 331 -15.34 7.77 -13.50
C ILE A 331 -16.44 7.35 -14.50
N GLY A 332 -17.58 8.05 -14.52
CA GLY A 332 -18.74 7.73 -15.37
C GLY A 332 -18.59 7.96 -16.88
N ASP A 333 -17.45 8.47 -17.34
CA ASP A 333 -17.18 8.60 -18.77
C ASP A 333 -16.53 7.30 -19.27
N GLU A 334 -17.34 6.45 -19.91
CA GLU A 334 -16.90 5.16 -20.45
C GLU A 334 -15.62 5.33 -21.28
N PRO A 335 -14.55 4.57 -21.01
CA PRO A 335 -13.49 4.47 -21.98
C PRO A 335 -14.04 3.73 -23.20
N ALA A 336 -14.06 4.42 -24.34
CA ALA A 336 -14.20 3.82 -25.66
C ALA A 336 -13.44 2.49 -25.71
N ALA A 337 -14.13 1.45 -26.20
CA ALA A 337 -13.66 0.09 -26.27
C ALA A 337 -12.17 0.01 -26.66
N LEU A 338 -11.32 -0.38 -25.70
CA LEU A 338 -9.94 -0.78 -25.98
C LEU A 338 -9.97 -2.16 -26.64
N ALA A 339 -10.39 -2.20 -27.90
CA ALA A 339 -10.02 -3.28 -28.78
C ALA A 339 -8.49 -3.27 -28.94
N ASN A 340 -7.86 -4.42 -28.69
CA ASN A 340 -6.43 -4.73 -28.88
C ASN A 340 -5.48 -4.53 -27.68
N VAL A 341 -5.85 -5.04 -26.50
CA VAL A 341 -4.84 -5.47 -25.50
C VAL A 341 -4.57 -6.98 -25.71
N PRO A 342 -3.35 -7.40 -26.07
CA PRO A 342 -3.04 -8.82 -26.26
C PRO A 342 -3.21 -9.61 -24.95
N VAL A 343 -4.03 -10.65 -25.00
CA VAL A 343 -4.17 -11.64 -23.92
C VAL A 343 -2.92 -12.54 -23.91
N PRO A 344 -2.25 -12.77 -22.76
CA PRO A 344 -1.17 -13.73 -22.67
C PRO A 344 -1.65 -15.14 -23.00
N LEU A 345 -1.04 -15.77 -24.00
CA LEU A 345 -1.32 -17.18 -24.33
C LEU A 345 -0.67 -18.12 -23.29
N PRO A 346 -1.28 -19.28 -23.00
CA PRO A 346 -0.66 -20.32 -22.17
C PRO A 346 0.70 -20.76 -22.74
N ARG A 347 1.68 -21.02 -21.87
CA ARG A 347 2.98 -21.58 -22.27
C ARG A 347 2.77 -22.95 -22.96
N PRO A 348 3.44 -23.23 -24.08
CA PRO A 348 3.46 -24.58 -24.66
C PRO A 348 4.07 -25.55 -23.65
N MET A 349 3.40 -26.67 -23.42
CA MET A 349 4.01 -27.79 -22.71
C MET A 349 5.13 -28.37 -23.58
N ARG A 350 6.36 -28.36 -23.06
CA ARG A 350 7.44 -29.24 -23.47
C ARG A 350 8.09 -29.82 -22.24
#